data_AF-A0A1I5G197-F1
#
_entry.id   AF-A0A1I5G197-F1
#
_cell.length_a   1.000
_cell.length_b   1.000
_cell.length_c   1.000
_cell.angle_alpha   90.00
_cell.angle_beta   90.00
_cell.angle_gamma   90.00
#
_symmetry.space_group_name_H-M   'P 1'
#
loop_
_entity.id
_entity.type
_entity.pdbx_description
1 polymer ?
#
loop_
_entity_poly.entity_id
_entity_poly.type
_entity_poly.pdbx_seq_one_letter_code
_entity_poly.pdbx_strand_id
1 'polypeptide(L)'
;MSCSCGRAIEDDFSFCPSCGAEVGGRNSSRSASFCRTFRECAEWTFGRLVLGWRSGIPLREDTVSEVNLQGIYLSHRDRVSVRRFSPREESHAGADWEWWFHVGGRGFGLRVQAKRASRDNSYPLRHKVGGRLQNDLLIEDAVAAGCLPMYVLYNHDKRLPQMPSAGCAHSPDTPRLRGCSIVSGLTVRRALADEARPHVYTRKHSIPWNEIVCGDDTDGSLLELVHDRVRELHWKGLGQVADLPEDRLQWGERPGGLDQSLSKFVTGATLDSTRSADLLEDRRLRELARIAARPTRSRLPGRVLEMIDRPEAEAPDARITHTVIVNLAPGRG
;
A
#
# COMPACT_ATOMS: atom_id res chain seq x y z
N MET A 1 -5.04 31.82 6.38
CA MET A 1 -3.57 31.96 6.65
C MET A 1 -2.76 32.18 5.35
N SER A 2 -1.45 32.53 5.36
CA SER A 2 -0.61 32.65 4.14
C SER A 2 0.66 31.78 4.21
N CYS A 3 0.99 30.98 3.17
CA CYS A 3 2.31 30.29 3.07
C CYS A 3 3.37 31.33 2.65
N SER A 4 4.63 30.99 2.90
CA SER A 4 5.81 31.63 2.31
C SER A 4 5.76 31.75 0.78
N CYS A 5 4.85 31.02 0.12
CA CYS A 5 4.48 31.06 -1.30
C CYS A 5 3.65 32.29 -1.70
N GLY A 6 3.25 33.13 -0.74
CA GLY A 6 2.42 34.32 -0.95
C GLY A 6 0.95 34.05 -1.27
N ARG A 7 0.52 32.78 -1.32
CA ARG A 7 -0.89 32.42 -1.55
C ARG A 7 -1.66 32.42 -0.24
N ALA A 8 -2.88 32.97 -0.30
CA ALA A 8 -3.88 32.76 0.74
C ALA A 8 -4.23 31.27 0.80
N ILE A 9 -4.30 30.77 2.02
CA ILE A 9 -4.61 29.38 2.32
C ILE A 9 -5.89 29.42 3.12
N GLU A 10 -6.91 28.71 2.62
CA GLU A 10 -8.15 28.46 3.33
C GLU A 10 -7.79 27.87 4.70
N ASP A 11 -8.47 28.29 5.76
CA ASP A 11 -8.05 28.03 7.14
C ASP A 11 -8.03 26.53 7.53
N ASP A 12 -8.53 25.67 6.64
CA ASP A 12 -8.62 24.21 6.80
C ASP A 12 -7.42 23.41 6.24
N PHE A 13 -6.36 24.07 5.74
CA PHE A 13 -5.19 23.39 5.17
C PHE A 13 -3.97 23.47 6.09
N SER A 14 -3.41 22.29 6.42
CA SER A 14 -2.13 22.15 7.10
C SER A 14 -0.92 22.51 6.20
N PHE A 15 -1.10 22.60 4.88
CA PHE A 15 -0.06 22.87 3.86
C PHE A 15 -0.58 23.80 2.73
N CYS A 16 0.26 24.66 2.13
CA CYS A 16 -0.09 25.45 0.94
C CYS A 16 -0.33 24.53 -0.24
N PRO A 17 -1.54 24.50 -0.83
CA PRO A 17 -1.85 23.66 -1.98
C PRO A 17 -1.03 24.02 -3.23
N SER A 18 -0.46 25.23 -3.26
CA SER A 18 0.44 25.67 -4.34
C SER A 18 1.89 25.24 -4.10
N CYS A 19 2.42 25.43 -2.89
CA CYS A 19 3.85 25.34 -2.56
C CYS A 19 4.23 24.03 -1.84
N GLY A 20 3.26 23.37 -1.21
CA GLY A 20 3.47 22.20 -0.36
C GLY A 20 4.01 22.51 1.04
N ALA A 21 4.39 23.75 1.36
CA ALA A 21 4.92 24.11 2.68
C ALA A 21 3.81 24.17 3.74
N GLU A 22 4.17 23.77 4.97
CA GLU A 22 3.31 23.82 6.15
C GLU A 22 2.82 25.24 6.47
N VAL A 23 1.63 25.30 7.06
CA VAL A 23 0.96 26.55 7.40
C VAL A 23 0.82 26.62 8.92
N GLY A 24 1.68 27.40 9.57
CA GLY A 24 1.42 27.89 10.94
C GLY A 24 1.91 27.04 12.13
N GLY A 25 3.05 26.34 12.09
CA GLY A 25 3.50 25.61 13.29
C GLY A 25 4.99 25.31 13.41
N ARG A 26 5.62 26.00 14.37
CA ARG A 26 6.91 25.77 15.04
C ARG A 26 7.51 24.36 14.93
N ASN A 27 8.83 24.31 14.70
CA ASN A 27 9.75 23.25 15.11
C ASN A 27 9.32 22.63 16.46
N SER A 28 8.66 21.47 16.44
CA SER A 28 8.68 20.56 17.57
C SER A 28 9.60 19.43 17.19
N SER A 29 10.72 19.32 17.90
CA SER A 29 11.82 18.36 17.70
C SER A 29 11.45 16.89 18.00
N ARG A 30 10.21 16.48 17.76
CA ARG A 30 9.83 15.07 17.68
C ARG A 30 9.83 14.68 16.21
N SER A 31 10.54 13.61 15.85
CA SER A 31 10.43 12.99 14.52
C SER A 31 8.95 12.89 14.15
N ALA A 32 8.56 13.40 12.97
CA ALA A 32 7.18 13.29 12.51
C ALA A 32 6.75 11.82 12.62
N SER A 33 5.56 11.51 13.12
CA SER A 33 5.09 10.12 13.16
C SER A 33 4.75 9.63 11.76
N PHE A 34 4.88 8.32 11.49
CA PHE A 34 4.46 7.75 10.19
C PHE A 34 3.02 8.09 9.86
N CYS A 35 2.14 8.02 10.87
CA CYS A 35 0.75 8.44 10.75
C CYS A 35 0.62 9.87 10.21
N ARG A 36 1.34 10.83 10.81
CA ARG A 36 1.30 12.23 10.37
C ARG A 36 1.73 12.31 8.91
N THR A 37 2.90 11.80 8.56
CA THR A 37 3.43 11.88 7.20
C THR A 37 2.50 11.25 6.15
N PHE A 38 1.90 10.09 6.43
CA PHE A 38 0.93 9.49 5.51
C PHE A 38 -0.31 10.37 5.35
N ARG A 39 -0.81 11.02 6.41
CA ARG A 39 -1.93 11.98 6.30
C ARG A 39 -1.57 13.16 5.40
N GLU A 40 -0.38 13.72 5.57
CA GLU A 40 0.11 14.86 4.77
C GLU A 40 0.18 14.51 3.29
N CYS A 41 0.74 13.33 2.96
CA CYS A 41 0.77 12.81 1.61
C CYS A 41 -0.65 12.57 1.03
N ALA A 42 -1.60 12.10 1.84
CA ALA A 42 -2.99 11.95 1.43
C ALA A 42 -3.66 13.30 1.13
N GLU A 43 -3.54 14.27 2.03
CA GLU A 43 -4.11 15.61 1.86
C GLU A 43 -3.51 16.33 0.64
N TRP A 44 -2.19 16.23 0.46
CA TRP A 44 -1.49 16.74 -0.70
C TRP A 44 -2.02 16.10 -1.98
N THR A 45 -2.11 14.76 -2.01
CA THR A 45 -2.62 14.01 -3.17
C THR A 45 -4.02 14.45 -3.53
N PHE A 46 -4.92 14.54 -2.54
CA PHE A 46 -6.28 15.00 -2.72
C PHE A 46 -6.32 16.40 -3.36
N GLY A 47 -5.60 17.36 -2.76
CA GLY A 47 -5.57 18.74 -3.22
C GLY A 47 -5.02 18.88 -4.64
N ARG A 48 -3.94 18.15 -4.96
CA ARG A 48 -3.29 18.19 -6.27
C ARG A 48 -4.13 17.56 -7.36
N LEU A 49 -4.81 16.45 -7.07
CA LEU A 49 -5.73 15.86 -8.03
C LEU A 49 -6.94 16.77 -8.30
N VAL A 50 -7.54 17.37 -7.27
CA VAL A 50 -8.61 18.36 -7.46
C VAL A 50 -8.14 19.52 -8.33
N LEU A 51 -6.96 20.08 -8.03
CA LEU A 51 -6.40 21.21 -8.79
C LEU A 51 -6.08 20.80 -10.24
N GLY A 52 -5.48 19.63 -10.44
CA GLY A 52 -5.14 19.10 -11.75
C GLY A 52 -6.37 18.89 -12.63
N TRP A 53 -7.45 18.32 -12.08
CA TRP A 53 -8.70 18.17 -12.82
C TRP A 53 -9.40 19.50 -13.12
N ARG A 54 -9.30 20.49 -12.23
CA ARG A 54 -9.85 21.84 -12.45
C ARG A 54 -9.07 22.63 -13.49
N SER A 55 -7.75 22.47 -13.53
CA SER A 55 -6.85 23.17 -14.46
C SER A 55 -6.69 22.48 -15.82
N GLY A 56 -7.17 21.24 -15.95
CA GLY A 56 -6.97 20.44 -17.16
C GLY A 56 -5.58 19.79 -17.26
N ILE A 57 -4.77 19.87 -16.20
CA ILE A 57 -3.39 19.32 -16.14
C ILE A 57 -3.29 18.34 -14.96
N PRO A 58 -3.94 17.16 -15.04
CA PRO A 58 -3.96 16.22 -13.93
C PRO A 58 -2.62 15.48 -13.81
N LEU A 59 -2.08 15.39 -12.58
CA LEU A 59 -0.85 14.64 -12.30
C LEU A 59 -1.01 13.16 -12.68
N ARG A 60 0.05 12.58 -13.25
CA ARG A 60 0.10 11.15 -13.58
C ARG A 60 0.23 10.29 -12.31
N GLU A 61 -0.17 9.02 -12.43
CA GLU A 61 -0.14 8.03 -11.32
C GLU A 61 1.27 7.78 -10.80
N ASP A 62 2.25 7.68 -11.70
CA ASP A 62 3.68 7.56 -11.38
C ASP A 62 4.19 8.78 -10.59
N THR A 63 3.84 9.99 -11.01
CA THR A 63 4.24 11.24 -10.35
C THR A 63 3.69 11.34 -8.93
N VAL A 64 2.40 10.99 -8.72
CA VAL A 64 1.80 11.01 -7.38
C VAL A 64 2.51 10.02 -6.46
N SER A 65 2.81 8.81 -6.97
CA SER A 65 3.54 7.79 -6.22
C SER A 65 4.94 8.28 -5.84
N GLU A 66 5.69 8.80 -6.81
CA GLU A 66 7.06 9.30 -6.61
C GLU A 66 7.13 10.41 -5.56
N VAL A 67 6.24 11.42 -5.65
CA VAL A 67 6.20 12.52 -4.68
C VAL A 67 5.84 12.03 -3.28
N ASN A 68 4.87 11.11 -3.17
CA ASN A 68 4.49 10.54 -1.88
C ASN A 68 5.63 9.73 -1.24
N LEU A 69 6.29 8.86 -2.01
CA LEU A 69 7.42 8.06 -1.53
C LEU A 69 8.61 8.95 -1.13
N GLN A 70 8.88 10.00 -1.90
CA GLN A 70 9.90 11.00 -1.57
C GLN A 70 9.55 11.75 -0.28
N GLY A 71 8.28 12.16 -0.10
CA GLY A 71 7.81 12.80 1.12
C GLY A 71 8.00 11.92 2.35
N ILE A 72 7.62 10.64 2.25
CA ILE A 72 7.83 9.66 3.33
C ILE A 72 9.31 9.49 3.64
N TYR A 73 10.16 9.34 2.63
CA TYR A 73 11.61 9.24 2.80
C TYR A 73 12.20 10.47 3.50
N LEU A 74 11.86 11.67 3.04
CA LEU A 74 12.42 12.91 3.58
C LEU A 74 12.03 13.12 5.05
N SER A 75 10.81 12.77 5.42
CA SER A 75 10.32 12.90 6.80
C SER A 75 10.85 11.83 7.75
N HIS A 76 11.36 10.70 7.23
CA HIS A 76 11.78 9.53 8.00
C HIS A 76 13.11 8.95 7.52
N ARG A 77 14.06 9.78 7.08
CA ARG A 77 15.30 9.33 6.40
C ARG A 77 16.17 8.37 7.23
N ASP A 78 16.04 8.40 8.55
CA ASP A 78 16.72 7.52 9.50
C ASP A 78 16.05 6.15 9.64
N ARG A 79 14.81 6.03 9.15
CA ARG A 79 13.96 4.84 9.28
C ARG A 79 13.43 4.32 7.95
N VAL A 80 13.47 5.10 6.89
CA VAL A 80 12.96 4.76 5.56
C VAL A 80 14.09 4.81 4.56
N SER A 81 14.23 3.73 3.78
CA SER A 81 15.03 3.75 2.56
C SER A 81 14.12 3.52 1.36
N VAL A 82 14.24 4.37 0.33
CA VAL A 82 13.57 4.19 -0.96
C VAL A 82 14.62 3.88 -2.01
N ARG A 83 14.41 2.82 -2.77
CA ARG A 83 15.25 2.42 -3.88
C ARG A 83 14.43 2.41 -5.15
N ARG A 84 14.91 3.11 -6.17
CA ARG A 84 14.34 3.13 -7.51
C ARG A 84 15.12 2.17 -8.40
N PHE A 85 14.42 1.44 -9.24
CA PHE A 85 14.99 0.49 -10.17
C PHE A 85 15.01 1.05 -11.59
N SER A 86 15.84 0.42 -12.43
CA SER A 86 16.02 0.88 -13.80
C SER A 86 14.89 0.36 -14.69
N PRO A 87 14.38 1.17 -15.65
CA PRO A 87 13.30 0.76 -16.55
C PRO A 87 13.59 -0.46 -17.44
N ARG A 88 14.84 -0.96 -17.47
CA ARG A 88 15.27 -2.04 -18.37
C ARG A 88 14.76 -3.43 -17.98
N GLU A 89 14.17 -3.59 -16.80
CA GLU A 89 13.75 -4.90 -16.26
C GLU A 89 12.23 -5.02 -15.98
N GLU A 90 11.45 -3.99 -16.32
CA GLU A 90 10.30 -3.56 -15.51
C GLU A 90 8.89 -4.05 -15.95
N SER A 91 8.74 -4.95 -16.92
CA SER A 91 7.40 -5.16 -17.55
C SER A 91 6.54 -6.34 -17.06
N HIS A 92 6.80 -6.94 -15.88
CA HIS A 92 6.19 -8.26 -15.55
C HIS A 92 5.52 -8.44 -14.17
N ALA A 93 5.80 -7.62 -13.16
CA ALA A 93 5.26 -7.87 -11.80
C ALA A 93 3.79 -7.46 -11.61
N GLY A 94 3.30 -6.48 -12.37
CA GLY A 94 1.98 -5.89 -12.11
C GLY A 94 1.88 -5.14 -10.77
N ALA A 95 3.02 -4.78 -10.18
CA ALA A 95 3.15 -3.93 -9.00
C ALA A 95 3.97 -2.69 -9.37
N ASP A 96 3.60 -1.54 -8.79
CA ASP A 96 4.38 -0.31 -8.94
C ASP A 96 5.56 -0.32 -7.96
N TRP A 97 5.35 -0.74 -6.70
CA TRP A 97 6.44 -0.85 -5.73
C TRP A 97 6.24 -1.98 -4.71
N GLU A 98 7.26 -2.21 -3.89
CA GLU A 98 7.26 -3.14 -2.76
C GLU A 98 7.48 -2.38 -1.45
N TRP A 99 6.68 -2.70 -0.43
CA TRP A 99 6.84 -2.18 0.94
C TRP A 99 7.31 -3.27 1.87
N TRP A 100 8.37 -3.02 2.65
CA TRP A 100 8.81 -3.89 3.73
C TRP A 100 8.75 -3.16 5.05
N PHE A 101 7.90 -3.62 5.97
CA PHE A 101 7.84 -3.12 7.34
C PHE A 101 8.64 -4.04 8.24
N HIS A 102 9.56 -3.49 9.03
CA HIS A 102 10.42 -4.32 9.86
C HIS A 102 10.89 -3.69 11.16
N VAL A 103 11.32 -4.55 12.09
CA VAL A 103 12.09 -4.23 13.29
C VAL A 103 13.15 -5.32 13.47
N GLY A 104 14.42 -4.96 13.54
CA GLY A 104 15.51 -5.90 13.84
C GLY A 104 15.60 -7.12 12.88
N GLY A 105 15.47 -6.89 11.56
CA GLY A 105 15.54 -7.95 10.55
C GLY A 105 14.34 -8.90 10.49
N ARG A 106 13.26 -8.56 11.19
CA ARG A 106 11.99 -9.29 11.19
C ARG A 106 10.86 -8.40 10.71
N GLY A 107 9.92 -8.94 9.96
CA GLY A 107 8.85 -8.15 9.39
C GLY A 107 8.08 -8.84 8.28
N PHE A 108 7.38 -8.05 7.49
CA PHE A 108 6.54 -8.52 6.39
C PHE A 108 6.55 -7.55 5.22
N GLY A 109 6.17 -8.07 4.05
CA GLY A 109 6.25 -7.35 2.78
C GLY A 109 4.90 -7.23 2.08
N LEU A 110 4.73 -6.17 1.29
CA LEU A 110 3.58 -5.91 0.44
C LEU A 110 4.03 -5.66 -0.99
N ARG A 111 3.33 -6.27 -1.95
CA ARG A 111 3.37 -5.83 -3.35
C ARG A 111 2.26 -4.83 -3.56
N VAL A 112 2.62 -3.63 -4.01
CA VAL A 112 1.68 -2.52 -4.09
C VAL A 112 1.52 -2.04 -5.52
N GLN A 113 0.27 -2.01 -5.99
CA GLN A 113 -0.11 -1.36 -7.24
C GLN A 113 -0.88 -0.07 -6.91
N ALA A 114 -0.43 1.07 -7.42
CA ALA A 114 -1.21 2.30 -7.34
C ALA A 114 -2.27 2.36 -8.45
N LYS A 115 -3.39 3.01 -8.14
CA LYS A 115 -4.39 3.45 -9.12
C LYS A 115 -4.91 4.85 -8.81
N ARG A 116 -4.77 5.76 -9.77
CA ARG A 116 -5.32 7.13 -9.69
C ARG A 116 -6.76 7.17 -10.18
N ALA A 117 -7.64 7.80 -9.41
CA ALA A 117 -9.00 8.07 -9.85
C ALA A 117 -9.03 9.03 -11.06
N SER A 118 -9.78 8.67 -12.10
CA SER A 118 -10.15 9.55 -13.20
C SER A 118 -11.17 10.60 -12.76
N ARG A 119 -11.45 11.60 -13.61
CA ARG A 119 -12.35 12.73 -13.31
C ARG A 119 -13.77 12.32 -12.88
N ASP A 120 -14.26 11.19 -13.38
CA ASP A 120 -15.55 10.56 -13.04
C ASP A 120 -15.47 9.69 -11.76
N ASN A 121 -14.34 9.72 -11.06
CA ASN A 121 -14.05 8.91 -9.90
C ASN A 121 -14.11 7.40 -10.21
N SER A 122 -13.62 6.95 -11.36
CA SER A 122 -13.37 5.54 -11.64
C SER A 122 -11.86 5.23 -11.62
N TYR A 123 -11.49 3.95 -11.62
CA TYR A 123 -10.09 3.51 -11.72
C TYR A 123 -9.96 2.52 -12.88
N PRO A 124 -8.85 2.53 -13.64
CA PRO A 124 -8.60 1.58 -14.72
C PRO A 124 -8.18 0.19 -14.18
N LEU A 125 -9.07 -0.48 -13.44
CA LEU A 125 -8.77 -1.77 -12.76
C LEU A 125 -8.70 -2.96 -13.73
N ARG A 126 -9.32 -2.86 -14.92
CA ARG A 126 -9.31 -3.90 -15.96
C ARG A 126 -8.09 -3.81 -16.90
N HIS A 127 -7.03 -3.09 -16.49
CA HIS A 127 -5.82 -2.97 -17.28
C HIS A 127 -5.18 -4.34 -17.51
N LYS A 128 -4.74 -4.59 -18.75
CA LYS A 128 -4.08 -5.84 -19.14
C LYS A 128 -2.65 -5.57 -19.58
N VAL A 129 -1.72 -6.42 -19.13
CA VAL A 129 -0.31 -6.45 -19.54
C VAL A 129 -0.05 -7.80 -20.18
N GLY A 130 0.41 -7.80 -21.44
CA GLY A 130 0.61 -9.05 -22.19
C GLY A 130 -0.65 -9.92 -22.29
N GLY A 131 -1.84 -9.31 -22.38
CA GLY A 131 -3.12 -10.01 -22.44
C GLY A 131 -3.70 -10.48 -21.10
N ARG A 132 -2.93 -10.39 -20.01
CA ARG A 132 -3.33 -10.82 -18.66
C ARG A 132 -3.75 -9.63 -17.79
N LEU A 133 -4.68 -9.83 -16.86
CA LEU A 133 -5.08 -8.76 -15.94
C LEU A 133 -3.91 -8.37 -15.03
N GLN A 134 -3.66 -7.06 -14.88
CA GLN A 134 -2.61 -6.55 -13.99
C GLN A 134 -2.81 -7.02 -12.54
N ASN A 135 -4.06 -7.16 -12.10
CA ASN A 135 -4.40 -7.67 -10.78
C ASN A 135 -3.96 -9.14 -10.57
N ASP A 136 -4.12 -9.99 -11.59
CA ASP A 136 -3.66 -11.38 -11.53
C ASP A 136 -2.13 -11.44 -11.44
N LEU A 137 -1.44 -10.59 -12.21
CA LEU A 137 0.02 -10.46 -12.15
C LEU A 137 0.49 -10.04 -10.75
N LEU A 138 -0.14 -9.03 -10.16
CA LEU A 138 0.15 -8.56 -8.81
C LEU A 138 0.03 -9.69 -7.77
N ILE A 139 -1.05 -10.47 -7.85
CA ILE A 139 -1.34 -11.56 -6.92
C ILE A 139 -0.31 -12.69 -7.04
N GLU A 140 0.02 -13.09 -8.27
CA GLU A 140 1.06 -14.09 -8.52
C GLU A 140 2.43 -13.62 -8.04
N ASP A 141 2.75 -12.35 -8.31
CA ASP A 141 4.03 -11.78 -7.92
C ASP A 141 4.16 -11.64 -6.40
N ALA A 142 3.07 -11.28 -5.71
CA ALA A 142 3.02 -11.26 -4.26
C ALA A 142 3.26 -12.64 -3.65
N VAL A 143 2.64 -13.69 -4.19
CA VAL A 143 2.89 -15.07 -3.78
C VAL A 143 4.37 -15.44 -3.96
N ALA A 144 4.93 -15.18 -5.14
CA ALA A 144 6.33 -15.50 -5.43
C ALA A 144 7.31 -14.73 -4.52
N ALA A 145 6.98 -13.48 -4.18
CA ALA A 145 7.78 -12.63 -3.32
C ALA A 145 7.63 -12.93 -1.81
N GLY A 146 6.60 -13.69 -1.41
CA GLY A 146 6.24 -13.89 -0.01
C GLY A 146 5.61 -12.65 0.63
N CYS A 147 4.88 -11.86 -0.16
CA CYS A 147 4.27 -10.59 0.21
C CYS A 147 2.73 -10.66 0.11
N LEU A 148 2.03 -9.68 0.69
CA LEU A 148 0.59 -9.51 0.47
C LEU A 148 0.32 -8.54 -0.70
N PRO A 149 -0.62 -8.86 -1.61
CA PRO A 149 -0.98 -7.98 -2.72
C PRO A 149 -1.92 -6.86 -2.23
N MET A 150 -1.56 -5.61 -2.49
CA MET A 150 -2.29 -4.43 -2.05
C MET A 150 -2.42 -3.42 -3.19
N TYR A 151 -3.50 -2.65 -3.16
CA TYR A 151 -3.68 -1.46 -3.98
C TYR A 151 -3.61 -0.21 -3.13
N VAL A 152 -2.92 0.82 -3.62
CA VAL A 152 -3.06 2.19 -3.14
C VAL A 152 -3.88 2.98 -4.14
N LEU A 153 -4.95 3.63 -3.70
CA LEU A 153 -5.85 4.40 -4.54
C LEU A 153 -5.65 5.89 -4.29
N TYR A 154 -5.43 6.66 -5.35
CA TYR A 154 -5.34 8.11 -5.28
C TYR A 154 -6.68 8.76 -5.61
N ASN A 155 -7.24 9.49 -4.64
CA ASN A 155 -8.62 9.96 -4.68
C ASN A 155 -8.72 11.48 -4.57
N HIS A 156 -9.82 12.03 -5.06
CA HIS A 156 -10.11 13.46 -5.06
C HIS A 156 -11.61 13.77 -4.94
N ASP A 157 -12.42 12.74 -4.65
CA ASP A 157 -13.87 12.89 -4.57
C ASP A 157 -14.27 13.41 -3.19
N LYS A 158 -14.91 14.58 -3.16
CA LYS A 158 -15.45 15.16 -1.93
C LYS A 158 -16.66 14.40 -1.39
N ARG A 159 -17.29 13.54 -2.21
CA ARG A 159 -18.44 12.69 -1.84
C ARG A 159 -18.03 11.40 -1.16
N LEU A 160 -16.73 11.19 -0.91
CA LEU A 160 -16.29 10.06 -0.11
C LEU A 160 -16.94 10.14 1.26
N PRO A 161 -17.54 9.04 1.76
CA PRO A 161 -18.14 9.04 3.08
C PRO A 161 -17.06 9.42 4.10
N GLN A 162 -17.42 10.35 4.98
CA GLN A 162 -16.69 10.56 6.23
C GLN A 162 -16.80 9.25 7.00
N MET A 163 -15.65 8.68 7.35
CA MET A 163 -15.59 7.46 8.12
C MET A 163 -14.94 7.84 9.42
N PRO A 164 -15.54 7.54 10.58
CA PRO A 164 -14.91 7.88 11.85
C PRO A 164 -13.47 7.35 11.80
N SER A 165 -12.50 8.26 11.76
CA SER A 165 -11.09 7.88 11.79
C SER A 165 -10.90 6.98 13.01
N ALA A 166 -9.99 6.02 12.95
CA ALA A 166 -9.75 5.04 14.00
C ALA A 166 -9.24 5.61 15.36
N GLY A 167 -9.75 6.76 15.81
CA GLY A 167 -9.55 7.32 17.14
C GLY A 167 -8.21 8.01 17.33
N CYS A 168 -7.47 8.34 16.26
CA CYS A 168 -6.16 8.97 16.44
C CYS A 168 -6.30 10.45 16.77
N ALA A 169 -5.52 10.92 17.76
CA ALA A 169 -5.56 12.31 18.23
C ALA A 169 -5.05 13.34 17.20
N HIS A 170 -4.61 12.92 16.00
CA HIS A 170 -3.88 13.74 15.05
C HIS A 170 -4.74 14.65 14.13
N SER A 171 -5.97 15.05 14.52
CA SER A 171 -6.95 15.93 13.83
C SER A 171 -8.18 15.20 13.24
N PRO A 172 -9.36 15.88 13.15
CA PRO A 172 -10.64 15.28 12.74
C PRO A 172 -10.61 14.61 11.36
N ASP A 173 -11.51 13.63 11.17
CA ASP A 173 -11.68 12.96 9.89
C ASP A 173 -12.11 13.97 8.81
N THR A 174 -11.40 13.96 7.68
CA THR A 174 -11.78 14.75 6.51
C THR A 174 -11.73 13.86 5.27
N PRO A 175 -12.57 14.12 4.26
CA PRO A 175 -12.50 13.41 2.97
C PRO A 175 -11.10 13.44 2.32
N ARG A 176 -10.25 14.39 2.72
CA ARG A 176 -8.87 14.56 2.23
C ARG A 176 -7.93 13.46 2.73
N LEU A 177 -8.20 12.86 3.89
CA LEU A 177 -7.42 11.73 4.40
C LEU A 177 -7.56 10.50 3.50
N ARG A 178 -8.65 10.42 2.74
CA ARG A 178 -8.82 9.42 1.69
C ARG A 178 -8.12 9.76 0.39
N GLY A 179 -7.42 10.90 0.29
CA GLY A 179 -6.61 11.24 -0.88
C GLY A 179 -5.64 10.13 -1.27
N CYS A 180 -5.19 9.35 -0.29
CA CYS A 180 -4.62 8.03 -0.50
C CYS A 180 -5.35 7.01 0.38
N SER A 181 -5.89 5.96 -0.24
CA SER A 181 -6.48 4.82 0.48
C SER A 181 -5.80 3.52 0.09
N ILE A 182 -5.90 2.49 0.94
CA ILE A 182 -5.33 1.17 0.71
C ILE A 182 -6.41 0.09 0.79
N VAL A 183 -6.27 -0.95 -0.04
CA VAL A 183 -7.21 -2.09 -0.12
C VAL A 183 -6.49 -3.35 -0.57
N SER A 184 -7.01 -4.52 -0.20
CA SER A 184 -6.46 -5.81 -0.63
C SER A 184 -6.58 -6.00 -2.15
N GLY A 185 -5.54 -6.56 -2.77
CA GLY A 185 -5.59 -7.00 -4.16
C GLY A 185 -6.66 -8.07 -4.43
N LEU A 186 -7.01 -8.86 -3.41
CA LEU A 186 -8.09 -9.86 -3.50
C LEU A 186 -9.47 -9.20 -3.53
N THR A 187 -9.68 -8.11 -2.80
CA THR A 187 -10.90 -7.29 -2.90
C THR A 187 -11.06 -6.72 -4.30
N VAL A 188 -9.96 -6.28 -4.93
CA VAL A 188 -9.97 -5.84 -6.33
C VAL A 188 -10.30 -7.01 -7.26
N ARG A 189 -9.73 -8.20 -7.03
CA ARG A 189 -10.04 -9.40 -7.82
C ARG A 189 -11.52 -9.78 -7.75
N ARG A 190 -12.12 -9.72 -6.55
CA ARG A 190 -13.56 -9.90 -6.33
C ARG A 190 -14.36 -8.89 -7.13
N ALA A 191 -14.00 -7.62 -7.05
CA ALA A 191 -14.67 -6.56 -7.78
C ALA A 191 -14.62 -6.79 -9.30
N LEU A 192 -13.47 -7.24 -9.82
CA LEU A 192 -13.30 -7.50 -11.25
C LEU A 192 -14.14 -8.69 -11.77
N ALA A 193 -14.36 -9.70 -10.94
CA ALA A 193 -15.11 -10.91 -11.28
C ALA A 193 -16.63 -10.68 -11.43
N ASP A 194 -17.22 -9.88 -10.54
CA ASP A 194 -18.66 -9.96 -10.29
C ASP A 194 -19.32 -8.59 -10.05
N GLU A 195 -18.55 -7.49 -10.03
CA GLU A 195 -19.13 -6.16 -9.90
C GLU A 195 -19.30 -5.49 -11.26
N ALA A 196 -20.52 -4.99 -11.51
CA ALA A 196 -20.79 -4.11 -12.65
C ALA A 196 -19.97 -2.80 -12.55
N ARG A 197 -19.67 -2.35 -11.33
CA ARG A 197 -18.87 -1.15 -11.04
C ARG A 197 -17.71 -1.46 -10.08
N PRO A 198 -16.63 -2.11 -10.56
CA PRO A 198 -15.53 -2.55 -9.71
C PRO A 198 -14.86 -1.43 -8.89
N HIS A 199 -14.82 -0.22 -9.45
CA HIS A 199 -14.24 0.95 -8.79
C HIS A 199 -15.02 1.41 -7.56
N VAL A 200 -16.36 1.31 -7.57
CA VAL A 200 -17.21 1.65 -6.42
C VAL A 200 -16.99 0.66 -5.29
N TYR A 201 -17.02 -0.63 -5.63
CA TYR A 201 -16.77 -1.71 -4.67
C TYR A 201 -15.37 -1.58 -4.03
N THR A 202 -14.34 -1.47 -4.87
CA THR A 202 -12.94 -1.34 -4.44
C THR A 202 -12.76 -0.16 -3.48
N ARG A 203 -13.34 1.00 -3.81
CA ARG A 203 -13.29 2.19 -2.96
C ARG A 203 -14.00 1.99 -1.63
N LYS A 204 -15.20 1.40 -1.63
CA LYS A 204 -16.00 1.13 -0.43
C LYS A 204 -15.24 0.28 0.59
N HIS A 205 -14.42 -0.65 0.11
CA HIS A 205 -13.62 -1.55 0.95
C HIS A 205 -12.21 -1.03 1.25
N SER A 206 -11.85 0.16 0.79
CA SER A 206 -10.57 0.80 1.09
C SER A 206 -10.62 1.65 2.35
N ILE A 207 -9.51 1.68 3.10
CA ILE A 207 -9.33 2.56 4.27
C ILE A 207 -8.30 3.65 3.96
N PRO A 208 -8.33 4.83 4.61
CA PRO A 208 -7.24 5.79 4.53
C PRO A 208 -5.91 5.10 4.84
N TRP A 209 -4.91 5.26 3.99
CA TRP A 209 -3.66 4.51 4.12
C TRP A 209 -2.87 4.85 5.40
N ASN A 210 -3.07 6.03 5.98
CA ASN A 210 -2.44 6.43 7.24
C ASN A 210 -2.96 5.57 8.39
N GLU A 211 -4.17 5.01 8.29
CA GLU A 211 -4.73 4.14 9.30
C GLU A 211 -3.89 2.88 9.47
N ILE A 212 -3.13 2.41 8.47
CA ILE A 212 -2.27 1.23 8.69
C ILE A 212 -1.15 1.53 9.69
N VAL A 213 -0.59 2.75 9.66
CA VAL A 213 0.54 3.20 10.51
C VAL A 213 0.10 4.09 11.68
N CYS A 214 -1.19 4.13 11.97
CA CYS A 214 -1.76 5.02 12.97
C CYS A 214 -1.72 4.41 14.38
N GLY A 215 -0.67 4.66 15.16
CA GLY A 215 -0.56 4.19 16.54
C GLY A 215 0.59 4.84 17.27
N ASP A 216 0.67 4.60 18.58
CA ASP A 216 1.77 5.09 19.40
C ASP A 216 3.03 4.24 19.16
N ASP A 217 4.13 4.92 18.81
CA ASP A 217 5.44 4.32 18.49
C ASP A 217 6.25 4.00 19.77
N THR A 218 5.62 4.03 20.94
CA THR A 218 6.32 4.03 22.23
C THR A 218 6.76 2.65 22.70
N ASP A 219 6.08 1.58 22.27
CA ASP A 219 6.23 0.26 22.90
C ASP A 219 6.77 -0.82 21.94
N GLY A 220 7.27 -0.43 20.77
CA GLY A 220 7.78 -1.37 19.76
C GLY A 220 6.72 -2.29 19.14
N SER A 221 5.43 -2.05 19.44
CA SER A 221 4.26 -2.78 18.95
C SER A 221 3.73 -2.27 17.61
N LEU A 222 4.34 -1.22 17.05
CA LEU A 222 3.90 -0.61 15.80
C LEU A 222 3.96 -1.62 14.64
N LEU A 223 4.95 -2.53 14.62
CA LEU A 223 5.03 -3.58 13.60
C LEU A 223 3.84 -4.53 13.67
N GLU A 224 3.48 -5.01 14.86
CA GLU A 224 2.29 -5.84 15.10
C GLU A 224 1.01 -5.12 14.69
N LEU A 225 0.86 -3.85 15.07
CA LEU A 225 -0.31 -3.04 14.72
C LEU A 225 -0.47 -2.87 13.20
N VAL A 226 0.62 -2.49 12.50
CA VAL A 226 0.60 -2.32 11.05
C VAL A 226 0.29 -3.65 10.38
N HIS A 227 0.92 -4.73 10.84
CA HIS A 227 0.66 -6.08 10.34
C HIS A 227 -0.80 -6.49 10.51
N ASP A 228 -1.37 -6.31 11.70
CA ASP A 228 -2.75 -6.71 12.00
C ASP A 228 -3.77 -5.99 11.12
N ARG A 229 -3.58 -4.69 10.88
CA ARG A 229 -4.47 -3.91 10.01
C ARG A 229 -4.38 -4.34 8.54
N VAL A 230 -3.16 -4.55 8.05
CA VAL A 230 -2.94 -5.02 6.68
C VAL A 230 -3.48 -6.45 6.52
N ARG A 231 -3.26 -7.30 7.52
CA ARG A 231 -3.78 -8.66 7.61
C ARG A 231 -5.30 -8.68 7.61
N GLU A 232 -5.95 -7.80 8.36
CA GLU A 232 -7.41 -7.66 8.39
C GLU A 232 -7.97 -7.28 7.02
N LEU A 233 -7.38 -6.30 6.33
CA LEU A 233 -7.75 -5.97 4.94
C LEU A 233 -7.59 -7.17 4.01
N HIS A 234 -6.49 -7.91 4.18
CA HIS A 234 -6.21 -9.09 3.37
C HIS A 234 -7.23 -10.20 3.59
N TRP A 235 -7.52 -10.57 4.85
CA TRP A 235 -8.50 -11.61 5.18
C TRP A 235 -9.92 -11.25 4.73
N LYS A 236 -10.32 -9.98 4.84
CA LYS A 236 -11.58 -9.50 4.24
C LYS A 236 -11.61 -9.77 2.74
N GLY A 237 -10.53 -9.43 2.03
CA GLY A 237 -10.38 -9.74 0.60
C GLY A 237 -10.38 -11.24 0.30
N LEU A 238 -9.79 -12.05 1.15
CA LEU A 238 -9.77 -13.51 0.98
C LEU A 238 -11.16 -14.11 1.12
N GLY A 239 -11.92 -13.74 2.17
CA GLY A 239 -13.31 -14.18 2.33
C GLY A 239 -14.19 -13.77 1.15
N GLN A 240 -14.04 -12.53 0.68
CA GLN A 240 -14.74 -12.01 -0.49
C GLN A 240 -14.52 -12.84 -1.77
N VAL A 241 -13.30 -13.33 -1.98
CA VAL A 241 -12.93 -14.16 -3.13
C VAL A 241 -13.34 -15.62 -2.92
N ALA A 242 -13.27 -16.13 -1.69
CA ALA A 242 -13.70 -17.49 -1.35
C ALA A 242 -15.21 -17.70 -1.58
N ASP A 243 -16.01 -16.63 -1.45
CA ASP A 243 -17.45 -16.65 -1.71
C ASP A 243 -17.81 -16.63 -3.21
N LEU A 244 -16.84 -16.55 -4.12
CA LEU A 244 -17.11 -16.55 -5.56
C LEU A 244 -17.30 -17.98 -6.10
N PRO A 245 -18.25 -18.17 -7.03
CA PRO A 245 -18.31 -19.38 -7.85
C PRO A 245 -16.98 -19.63 -8.59
N GLU A 246 -16.60 -20.92 -8.72
CA GLU A 246 -15.30 -21.33 -9.30
C GLU A 246 -15.11 -20.81 -10.74
N ASP A 247 -16.18 -20.77 -11.54
CA ASP A 247 -16.16 -20.25 -12.91
C ASP A 247 -15.83 -18.75 -13.00
N ARG A 248 -15.99 -17.99 -11.90
CA ARG A 248 -15.63 -16.57 -11.79
C ARG A 248 -14.20 -16.35 -11.31
N LEU A 249 -13.56 -17.39 -10.78
CA LEU A 249 -12.18 -17.42 -10.29
C LEU A 249 -11.19 -17.95 -11.33
N GLN A 250 -11.48 -17.78 -12.63
CA GLN A 250 -10.50 -18.13 -13.66
C GLN A 250 -9.32 -17.15 -13.64
N TRP A 251 -8.13 -17.68 -13.42
CA TRP A 251 -6.87 -16.96 -13.52
C TRP A 251 -6.27 -17.21 -14.90
N GLY A 252 -5.79 -16.17 -15.60
CA GLY A 252 -5.05 -16.39 -16.84
C GLY A 252 -3.79 -17.23 -16.57
N GLU A 253 -3.53 -18.28 -17.34
CA GLU A 253 -2.33 -19.12 -17.17
C GLU A 253 -1.04 -18.32 -17.47
N ARG A 254 0.04 -18.61 -16.72
CA ARG A 254 1.39 -18.15 -17.07
C ARG A 254 1.99 -19.09 -18.11
N PRO A 255 2.56 -18.60 -19.22
CA PRO A 255 3.55 -19.38 -19.97
C PRO A 255 4.75 -19.61 -19.02
N GLY A 256 4.97 -20.85 -18.59
CA GLY A 256 6.15 -21.23 -17.80
C GLY A 256 5.93 -21.73 -16.37
N GLY A 257 4.68 -21.87 -15.88
CA GLY A 257 4.40 -22.49 -14.58
C GLY A 257 4.91 -21.70 -13.36
N LEU A 258 4.32 -21.94 -12.18
CA LEU A 258 4.91 -21.50 -10.92
C LEU A 258 6.12 -22.40 -10.62
N ASP A 259 7.30 -21.81 -10.49
CA ASP A 259 8.54 -22.51 -10.13
C ASP A 259 8.30 -23.43 -8.91
N GLN A 260 8.65 -24.71 -9.05
CA GLN A 260 8.43 -25.75 -8.05
C GLN A 260 9.35 -25.59 -6.82
N SER A 261 10.25 -24.61 -6.83
CA SER A 261 11.22 -24.33 -5.75
C SER A 261 10.62 -23.76 -4.45
N LEU A 262 9.33 -23.37 -4.44
CA LEU A 262 8.64 -22.78 -3.30
C LEU A 262 8.34 -23.73 -2.12
N SER A 263 8.78 -25.00 -2.16
CA SER A 263 8.46 -26.02 -1.15
C SER A 263 9.35 -26.03 0.11
N LYS A 264 10.37 -25.16 0.22
CA LYS A 264 11.45 -25.33 1.22
C LYS A 264 11.34 -24.54 2.53
N PHE A 265 10.24 -23.84 2.83
CA PHE A 265 10.14 -23.07 4.08
C PHE A 265 8.85 -23.32 4.85
N VAL A 266 8.76 -24.43 5.61
CA VAL A 266 7.72 -24.63 6.63
C VAL A 266 8.25 -25.52 7.75
N THR A 267 8.27 -25.01 8.98
CA THR A 267 7.74 -25.72 10.16
C THR A 267 7.49 -24.74 11.30
N GLY A 268 6.27 -24.81 11.87
CA GLY A 268 5.99 -24.41 13.25
C GLY A 268 5.32 -23.06 13.44
N ALA A 269 3.99 -23.03 13.39
CA ALA A 269 3.18 -22.14 14.21
C ALA A 269 1.76 -22.71 14.34
N THR A 270 1.31 -22.89 15.58
CA THR A 270 0.01 -23.42 15.96
C THR A 270 -0.96 -22.28 16.28
N LEU A 271 -2.22 -22.52 15.92
CA LEU A 271 -3.49 -22.03 16.48
C LEU A 271 -4.23 -20.81 15.89
N ASP A 272 -5.48 -21.14 15.55
CA ASP A 272 -6.76 -20.42 15.59
C ASP A 272 -7.13 -19.40 14.49
N SER A 273 -7.15 -19.88 13.24
CA SER A 273 -7.98 -19.37 12.12
C SER A 273 -8.29 -20.46 11.07
N THR A 274 -8.22 -21.73 11.48
CA THR A 274 -8.12 -22.93 10.61
C THR A 274 -9.36 -23.25 9.78
N ARG A 275 -10.49 -22.56 9.97
CA ARG A 275 -11.69 -22.87 9.17
C ARG A 275 -11.65 -22.39 7.72
N SER A 276 -10.73 -21.49 7.33
CA SER A 276 -10.79 -20.86 5.99
C SER A 276 -9.72 -21.34 5.01
N ALA A 277 -8.50 -21.69 5.46
CA ALA A 277 -7.40 -22.00 4.54
C ALA A 277 -7.54 -23.37 3.85
N ASP A 278 -8.10 -24.38 4.54
CA ASP A 278 -8.29 -25.73 3.97
C ASP A 278 -9.48 -25.81 3.00
N LEU A 279 -10.34 -24.78 2.97
CA LEU A 279 -11.47 -24.68 2.03
C LEU A 279 -11.10 -23.98 0.70
N LEU A 280 -9.88 -23.44 0.59
CA LEU A 280 -9.43 -22.77 -0.62
C LEU A 280 -8.82 -23.80 -1.58
N GLU A 281 -9.55 -24.12 -2.64
CA GLU A 281 -9.04 -25.03 -3.68
C GLU A 281 -7.84 -24.42 -4.42
N ASP A 282 -7.91 -23.11 -4.68
CA ASP A 282 -6.86 -22.35 -5.36
C ASP A 282 -5.55 -22.30 -4.54
N ARG A 283 -4.46 -22.76 -5.17
CA ARG A 283 -3.11 -22.80 -4.56
C ARG A 283 -2.58 -21.41 -4.18
N ARG A 284 -2.87 -20.38 -4.99
CA ARG A 284 -2.41 -19.00 -4.72
C ARG A 284 -3.11 -18.44 -3.50
N LEU A 285 -4.42 -18.66 -3.38
CA LEU A 285 -5.20 -18.22 -2.21
C LEU A 285 -4.73 -18.89 -0.92
N ARG A 286 -4.43 -20.21 -0.96
CA ARG A 286 -3.83 -20.91 0.18
C ARG A 286 -2.47 -20.35 0.58
N GLU A 287 -1.62 -20.04 -0.39
CA GLU A 287 -0.30 -19.48 -0.09
C GLU A 287 -0.40 -18.07 0.48
N LEU A 288 -1.31 -17.24 -0.03
CA LEU A 288 -1.59 -15.92 0.55
C LEU A 288 -2.13 -16.00 1.98
N ALA A 289 -3.04 -16.94 2.25
CA ALA A 289 -3.52 -17.22 3.59
C ALA A 289 -2.37 -17.60 4.54
N ARG A 290 -1.43 -18.44 4.08
CA ARG A 290 -0.22 -18.78 4.84
C ARG A 290 0.69 -17.58 5.06
N ILE A 291 0.93 -16.76 4.04
CA ILE A 291 1.74 -15.53 4.16
C ILE A 291 1.11 -14.59 5.19
N ALA A 292 -0.21 -14.37 5.13
CA ALA A 292 -0.94 -13.50 6.07
C ALA A 292 -0.98 -14.06 7.51
N ALA A 293 -0.89 -15.37 7.67
CA ALA A 293 -0.82 -16.04 8.98
C ALA A 293 0.59 -16.03 9.60
N ARG A 294 1.63 -15.60 8.86
CA ARG A 294 3.00 -15.55 9.40
C ARG A 294 3.07 -14.56 10.57
N PRO A 295 3.73 -14.93 11.68
CA PRO A 295 4.00 -13.97 12.75
C PRO A 295 4.85 -12.80 12.23
N THR A 296 4.62 -11.59 12.75
CA THR A 296 5.45 -10.38 12.48
C THR A 296 6.92 -10.59 12.78
N ARG A 297 7.23 -11.50 13.71
CA ARG A 297 8.57 -11.89 14.10
C ARG A 297 9.26 -12.82 13.09
N SER A 298 8.65 -13.10 11.94
CA SER A 298 9.30 -13.88 10.88
C SER A 298 10.53 -13.15 10.36
N ARG A 299 11.60 -13.91 10.10
CA ARG A 299 12.83 -13.35 9.51
C ARG A 299 12.50 -12.82 8.11
N LEU A 300 13.00 -11.61 7.80
CA LEU A 300 12.89 -11.07 6.45
C LEU A 300 13.61 -11.97 5.44
N PRO A 301 13.17 -12.00 4.18
CA PRO A 301 13.92 -12.67 3.12
C PRO A 301 15.38 -12.17 3.08
N GLY A 302 16.33 -13.06 2.84
CA GLY A 302 17.76 -12.70 2.80
C GLY A 302 18.04 -11.50 1.88
N ARG A 303 17.33 -11.47 0.76
CA ARG A 303 17.36 -10.37 -0.20
C ARG A 303 17.01 -8.99 0.39
N VAL A 304 16.06 -8.93 1.31
CA VAL A 304 15.64 -7.68 1.98
C VAL A 304 16.66 -7.30 3.05
N LEU A 305 17.19 -8.30 3.77
CA LEU A 305 18.27 -8.08 4.74
C LEU A 305 19.52 -7.50 4.06
N GLU A 306 19.89 -8.01 2.90
CA GLU A 306 21.00 -7.47 2.11
C GLU A 306 20.76 -6.01 1.71
N MET A 307 19.52 -5.63 1.35
CA MET A 307 19.19 -4.24 1.05
C MET A 307 19.25 -3.32 2.28
N ILE A 308 18.90 -3.84 3.46
CA ILE A 308 19.04 -3.11 4.73
C ILE A 308 20.53 -2.88 5.05
N ASP A 309 21.35 -3.93 4.89
CA ASP A 309 22.78 -3.90 5.25
C ASP A 309 23.63 -3.14 4.22
N ARG A 310 23.23 -3.17 2.95
CA ARG A 310 23.97 -2.58 1.83
C ARG A 310 23.04 -1.68 1.02
N PRO A 311 22.96 -0.38 1.36
CA PRO A 311 22.15 0.61 0.64
C PRO A 311 22.55 0.81 -0.82
N GLU A 312 23.66 0.21 -1.28
CA GLU A 312 24.18 0.20 -2.66
C GLU A 312 23.96 -1.16 -3.39
N ALA A 313 23.53 -2.23 -2.71
CA ALA A 313 23.36 -3.55 -3.33
C ALA A 313 22.29 -3.53 -4.46
N GLU A 314 22.42 -4.33 -5.50
CA GLU A 314 21.41 -4.38 -6.55
C GLU A 314 20.04 -4.84 -6.03
N ALA A 315 18.98 -4.47 -6.76
CA ALA A 315 17.64 -4.97 -6.55
C ALA A 315 17.66 -6.51 -6.59
N PRO A 316 17.15 -7.19 -5.57
CA PRO A 316 17.00 -8.62 -5.70
C PRO A 316 15.78 -9.03 -6.54
N ASP A 317 14.91 -8.07 -6.85
CA ASP A 317 13.77 -8.27 -7.72
C ASP A 317 13.72 -7.21 -8.82
N ALA A 318 14.23 -7.59 -9.99
CA ALA A 318 14.25 -6.80 -11.21
C ALA A 318 12.84 -6.41 -11.73
N ARG A 319 11.76 -6.99 -11.17
CA ARG A 319 10.41 -6.88 -11.73
C ARG A 319 9.60 -5.68 -11.21
N ILE A 320 10.11 -4.91 -10.26
CA ILE A 320 9.43 -3.75 -9.66
C ILE A 320 10.16 -2.43 -9.92
N THR A 321 9.44 -1.31 -9.78
CA THR A 321 10.00 0.03 -10.00
C THR A 321 10.64 0.64 -8.77
N HIS A 322 10.09 0.35 -7.59
CA HIS A 322 10.65 0.81 -6.32
C HIS A 322 10.54 -0.23 -5.23
N THR A 323 11.52 -0.28 -4.32
CA THR A 323 11.39 -0.92 -3.01
C THR A 323 11.51 0.15 -1.93
N VAL A 324 10.57 0.14 -0.99
CA VAL A 324 10.60 0.97 0.20
C VAL A 324 10.73 0.06 1.41
N ILE A 325 11.75 0.32 2.21
CA ILE A 325 12.00 -0.39 3.45
C ILE A 325 11.71 0.59 4.58
N VAL A 326 10.84 0.19 5.50
CA VAL A 326 10.31 0.99 6.60
C VAL A 326 10.67 0.31 7.91
N ASN A 327 11.63 0.91 8.62
CA ASN A 327 12.04 0.52 9.96
C ASN A 327 11.08 1.14 10.99
N LEU A 328 10.26 0.29 11.59
CA LEU A 328 9.28 0.68 12.61
C LEU A 328 9.86 0.67 14.02
N ALA A 329 11.17 0.48 14.21
CA ALA A 329 11.80 0.63 15.52
C ALA A 329 11.67 2.09 15.99
N PRO A 330 11.50 2.36 17.29
CA PRO A 330 11.46 3.72 17.81
C PRO A 330 12.70 4.50 17.35
N GLY A 331 12.50 5.74 16.88
CA GLY A 331 13.60 6.60 16.44
C GLY A 331 14.63 6.78 17.56
N ARG A 332 15.92 6.81 17.21
CA ARG A 332 16.96 7.23 18.17
C ARG A 332 16.80 8.74 18.34
N GLY A 333 16.23 9.15 19.47
CA GLY A 333 16.02 10.56 19.82
C GLY A 333 17.31 11.36 19.97
#